data_AF-A0A4R4TQL9-F1
#
_entry.id   AF-A0A4R4TQL9-F1
#
_cell.length_a   1.000
_cell.length_b   1.000
_cell.length_c   1.000
_cell.angle_alpha   90.00
_cell.angle_beta   90.00
_cell.angle_gamma   90.00
#
_symmetry.space_group_name_H-M   'P 1'
#
loop_
_entity.id
_entity.type
_entity.pdbx_description
1 polymer ?
#
loop_
_entity_poly.entity_id
_entity_poly.type
_entity_poly.pdbx_seq_one_letter_code
_entity_poly.pdbx_strand_id
1 'polypeptide(L)'
;MLEPGLWCERVVRRGDEVGVQARRAPRPIQALIWMRVEVRTVLSLLDADESERVYRWLSYGQWEAIYRLRAGRSCRLPVRTRTGVRVAWEIRPVLFLPTAGRCTEAESAAELAAAVREAEVTARAAGTASATAAG
;
A
#
# COMPACT_ATOMS: atom_id res chain seq x y z
N MET A 1 9.72 -10.27 -22.83
CA MET A 1 8.25 -10.08 -22.87
C MET A 1 7.90 -9.05 -21.81
N LEU A 2 7.11 -8.02 -22.11
CA LEU A 2 6.74 -6.98 -21.14
C LEU A 2 5.70 -7.51 -20.14
N GLU A 3 5.80 -7.10 -18.87
CA GLU A 3 4.88 -7.51 -17.81
C GLU A 3 3.95 -6.36 -17.38
N PRO A 4 2.63 -6.54 -17.39
CA PRO A 4 1.73 -5.52 -16.86
C PRO A 4 1.93 -5.34 -15.36
N GLY A 5 1.81 -4.10 -14.90
CA GLY A 5 1.79 -3.77 -13.48
C GLY A 5 1.34 -2.33 -13.25
N LEU A 6 1.49 -1.87 -12.01
CA LEU A 6 1.18 -0.50 -11.63
C LEU A 6 2.44 0.20 -11.11
N TRP A 7 2.68 1.40 -11.62
CA TRP A 7 3.64 2.32 -11.06
C TRP A 7 2.92 3.20 -10.05
N CYS A 8 3.38 3.15 -8.81
CA CYS A 8 2.86 3.92 -7.70
C CYS A 8 3.89 4.97 -7.33
N GLU A 9 3.49 6.23 -7.26
CA GLU A 9 4.37 7.35 -7.00
C GLU A 9 3.78 8.26 -5.93
N ARG A 10 4.63 8.74 -5.04
CA ARG A 10 4.33 9.78 -4.07
C ARG A 10 5.29 10.93 -4.29
N VAL A 11 4.73 12.11 -4.50
CA VAL A 11 5.48 13.36 -4.66
C VAL A 11 5.17 14.26 -3.48
N VAL A 12 6.19 14.67 -2.75
CA VAL A 12 6.12 15.64 -1.65
C VAL A 12 6.80 16.92 -2.10
N ARG A 13 6.12 18.06 -1.98
CA ARG A 13 6.68 19.38 -2.30
C ARG A 13 6.62 20.30 -1.09
N ARG A 14 7.75 20.91 -0.73
CA ARG A 14 7.91 21.88 0.35
C ARG A 14 8.74 23.06 -0.15
N GLY A 15 8.08 24.16 -0.54
CA GLY A 15 8.76 25.23 -1.26
C GLY A 15 9.37 24.69 -2.56
N ASP A 16 10.68 24.88 -2.73
CA ASP A 16 11.44 24.39 -3.89
C ASP A 16 11.93 22.94 -3.74
N GLU A 17 11.83 22.36 -2.54
CA GLU A 17 12.22 20.97 -2.30
C GLU A 17 11.16 19.99 -2.83
N VAL A 18 11.61 18.99 -3.60
CA VAL A 18 10.76 17.92 -4.13
C VAL A 18 11.32 16.55 -3.74
N GLY A 19 10.55 15.80 -2.97
CA GLY A 19 10.82 14.39 -2.66
C GLY A 19 9.92 13.48 -3.48
N VAL A 20 10.50 12.44 -4.11
CA VAL A 20 9.75 11.43 -4.86
C VAL A 20 10.05 10.05 -4.30
N GLN A 21 8.98 9.28 -4.06
CA GLN A 21 9.05 7.87 -3.72
C GLN A 21 8.25 7.10 -4.76
N ALA A 22 8.82 6.01 -5.28
CA ALA A 22 8.14 5.18 -6.26
C ALA A 22 8.23 3.69 -5.91
N ARG A 23 7.21 2.95 -6.32
CA ARG A 23 7.07 1.51 -6.08
C ARG A 23 6.29 0.85 -7.22
N ARG A 24 6.67 -0.38 -7.56
CA ARG A 24 5.87 -1.27 -8.41
C ARG A 24 4.84 -2.01 -7.56
N ALA A 25 3.64 -2.19 -8.09
CA ALA A 25 2.65 -3.10 -7.55
C ALA A 25 2.12 -4.03 -8.66
N PRO A 26 1.98 -5.33 -8.42
CA PRO A 26 1.49 -6.28 -9.42
C PRO A 26 -0.04 -6.20 -9.60
N ARG A 27 -0.80 -5.72 -8.61
CA ARG A 27 -2.27 -5.68 -8.64
C ARG A 27 -2.84 -4.35 -8.13
N PRO A 28 -3.98 -3.87 -8.69
CA PRO A 28 -4.59 -2.59 -8.27
C PRO A 28 -4.90 -2.51 -6.77
N ILE A 29 -5.33 -3.62 -6.16
CA ILE A 29 -5.64 -3.68 -4.73
C ILE A 29 -4.38 -3.44 -3.88
N GLN A 30 -3.25 -4.02 -4.25
CA GLN A 30 -1.99 -3.83 -3.51
C GLN A 30 -1.49 -2.38 -3.63
N ALA A 31 -1.58 -1.79 -4.83
CA ALA A 31 -1.28 -0.38 -5.06
C ALA A 31 -2.15 0.54 -4.18
N LEU A 32 -3.45 0.24 -4.08
CA LEU A 32 -4.37 1.03 -3.28
C LEU A 32 -4.17 0.84 -1.78
N ILE A 33 -3.80 -0.36 -1.32
CA ILE A 33 -3.44 -0.57 0.10
C ILE A 33 -2.25 0.32 0.46
N TRP A 34 -1.19 0.33 -0.36
CA TRP A 34 -0.04 1.22 -0.16
C TRP A 34 -0.48 2.69 -0.06
N MET A 35 -1.24 3.18 -1.04
CA MET A 35 -1.71 4.56 -1.07
C MET A 35 -2.58 4.89 0.16
N ARG A 36 -3.45 3.98 0.59
CA ARG A 36 -4.31 4.15 1.77
C ARG A 36 -3.54 4.21 3.08
N VAL A 37 -2.45 3.45 3.19
CA VAL A 37 -1.57 3.47 4.37
C VAL A 37 -0.84 4.81 4.41
N GLU A 38 -0.19 5.20 3.32
CA GLU A 38 0.52 6.48 3.22
C GLU A 38 -0.39 7.67 3.49
N VAL A 39 -1.60 7.68 2.93
CA VAL A 39 -2.58 8.75 3.16
C VAL A 39 -2.97 8.86 4.63
N ARG A 40 -3.09 7.73 5.35
CA ARG A 40 -3.37 7.74 6.80
C ARG A 40 -2.22 8.35 7.60
N THR A 41 -0.97 8.17 7.17
CA THR A 41 0.19 8.74 7.87
C THR A 41 0.25 10.26 7.82
N VAL A 42 -0.42 10.89 6.84
CA VAL A 42 -0.44 12.37 6.72
C VAL A 42 -1.71 13.00 7.26
N LEU A 43 -2.69 12.20 7.69
CA LEU A 43 -4.05 12.68 7.95
C LEU A 43 -4.10 13.73 9.07
N SER A 44 -3.27 13.56 10.11
CA SER A 44 -3.13 14.51 11.22
C SER A 44 -2.52 15.85 10.81
N LEU A 45 -1.88 15.94 9.64
CA LEU A 45 -1.22 17.14 9.12
C LEU A 45 -2.13 18.00 8.24
N LEU A 46 -3.33 17.51 7.91
CA LEU A 46 -4.29 18.16 7.02
C LEU A 46 -5.19 19.13 7.79
N ASP A 47 -5.63 20.22 7.17
CA ASP A 47 -6.70 21.06 7.73
C ASP A 47 -8.06 20.31 7.76
N ALA A 48 -9.09 20.91 8.34
CA ALA A 48 -10.38 20.26 8.54
C ALA A 48 -11.05 19.87 7.22
N ASP A 49 -11.08 20.79 6.25
CA ASP A 49 -11.69 20.59 4.93
C ASP A 49 -10.97 19.48 4.15
N GLU A 50 -9.64 19.52 4.18
CA GLU A 50 -8.81 18.56 3.47
C GLU A 50 -8.84 17.19 4.13
N SER A 51 -8.93 17.15 5.46
CA SER A 51 -9.18 15.92 6.21
C SER A 51 -10.50 15.30 5.81
N GLU A 52 -11.59 16.06 5.75
CA GLU A 52 -12.90 15.53 5.36
C GLU A 52 -12.89 14.97 3.94
N ARG A 53 -12.30 15.70 2.97
CA ARG A 53 -12.16 15.22 1.59
C ARG A 53 -11.40 13.90 1.53
N VAL A 54 -10.28 13.82 2.25
CA VAL A 54 -9.44 12.62 2.28
C VAL A 54 -10.15 11.47 2.98
N TYR A 55 -10.84 11.71 4.09
CA TYR A 55 -11.67 10.71 4.76
C TYR A 55 -12.75 10.15 3.83
N ARG A 56 -13.44 11.02 3.08
CA ARG A 56 -14.44 10.59 2.09
C ARG A 56 -13.83 9.69 1.02
N TRP A 57 -12.65 10.05 0.50
CA TRP A 57 -11.91 9.20 -0.43
C TRP A 57 -11.51 7.86 0.20
N LEU A 58 -11.02 7.88 1.45
CA LEU A 58 -10.65 6.67 2.20
C LEU A 58 -11.84 5.75 2.45
N SER A 59 -13.05 6.27 2.63
CA SER A 59 -14.25 5.48 2.89
C SER A 59 -14.89 4.95 1.61
N TYR A 60 -15.01 5.79 0.58
CA TYR A 60 -15.85 5.49 -0.59
C TYR A 60 -15.11 5.52 -1.94
N GLY A 61 -13.98 6.23 -2.03
CA GLY A 61 -13.25 6.44 -3.28
C GLY A 61 -12.47 5.23 -3.80
N GLN A 62 -12.34 4.16 -3.00
CA GLN A 62 -11.50 3.00 -3.32
C GLN A 62 -12.03 2.21 -4.52
N TRP A 63 -13.35 1.99 -4.59
CA TRP A 63 -13.97 1.20 -5.65
C TRP A 63 -13.84 1.88 -7.02
N GLU A 64 -14.07 3.19 -7.05
CA GLU A 64 -13.87 4.00 -8.25
C GLU A 64 -12.40 3.95 -8.71
N ALA A 65 -11.46 4.04 -7.77
CA ALA A 65 -10.04 3.92 -8.08
C ALA A 65 -9.68 2.54 -8.66
N ILE A 66 -10.18 1.44 -8.07
CA ILE A 66 -9.99 0.08 -8.61
C ILE A 66 -10.53 0.00 -10.04
N TYR A 67 -11.73 0.52 -10.27
CA TYR A 67 -12.37 0.48 -11.59
C TYR A 67 -11.56 1.27 -12.62
N ARG A 68 -11.09 2.47 -12.29
CA ARG A 68 -10.22 3.28 -13.16
C ARG A 68 -8.92 2.55 -13.51
N LEU A 69 -8.26 1.98 -12.50
CA LEU A 69 -6.99 1.25 -12.69
C LEU A 69 -7.16 0.01 -13.56
N ARG A 70 -8.26 -0.75 -13.38
CA ARG A 70 -8.60 -1.90 -14.24
C ARG A 70 -8.92 -1.48 -15.67
N ALA A 71 -9.50 -0.29 -15.85
CA ALA A 71 -9.75 0.32 -17.15
C ALA A 71 -8.50 0.98 -17.79
N GLY A 72 -7.31 0.78 -17.22
CA GLY A 72 -6.07 1.37 -17.75
C GLY A 72 -5.88 2.87 -17.45
N ARG A 73 -6.76 3.48 -16.65
CA ARG A 73 -6.67 4.90 -16.27
C ARG A 73 -5.90 5.09 -14.97
N SER A 74 -5.18 6.20 -14.86
CA SER A 74 -4.50 6.55 -13.60
C SER A 74 -5.48 7.00 -12.52
N CYS A 75 -5.05 6.85 -11.27
CA CYS A 75 -5.73 7.37 -10.10
C CYS A 75 -4.77 8.29 -9.35
N ARG A 76 -5.21 9.50 -9.04
CA ARG A 76 -4.39 10.51 -8.36
C ARG A 76 -5.15 11.13 -7.19
N LEU A 77 -4.46 11.33 -6.08
CA LEU A 77 -4.97 12.05 -4.90
C LEU A 77 -3.95 13.10 -4.48
N PRO A 78 -4.18 14.38 -4.80
CA PRO A 78 -3.44 15.47 -4.19
C PRO A 78 -4.01 15.80 -2.80
N VAL A 79 -3.15 16.21 -1.89
CA VAL A 79 -3.49 16.76 -0.57
C VAL A 79 -2.55 17.92 -0.23
N ARG A 80 -3.04 18.83 0.60
CA ARG A 80 -2.26 19.95 1.13
C ARG A 80 -2.30 19.90 2.66
N THR A 81 -1.16 20.06 3.30
CA THR A 81 -1.07 20.13 4.76
C THR A 81 -1.30 21.57 5.24
N ARG A 82 -1.60 21.72 6.53
CA ARG A 82 -1.72 23.04 7.20
C ARG A 82 -0.44 23.87 7.07
N THR A 83 0.71 23.22 7.03
CA THR A 83 2.03 23.83 6.90
C THR A 83 2.41 24.19 5.45
N GLY A 84 1.49 23.98 4.49
CA GLY A 84 1.70 24.31 3.08
C GLY A 84 2.44 23.25 2.27
N VAL A 85 2.78 22.10 2.85
CA VAL A 85 3.38 20.97 2.13
C VAL A 85 2.32 20.35 1.21
N ARG A 86 2.67 20.13 -0.06
CA ARG A 86 1.79 19.46 -1.02
C ARG A 86 2.24 18.03 -1.19
N VAL A 87 1.36 17.07 -0.97
CA VAL A 87 1.63 15.66 -1.21
C VAL A 87 0.68 15.16 -2.28
N ALA A 88 1.17 14.38 -3.24
CA ALA A 88 0.33 13.75 -4.23
C ALA A 88 0.71 12.29 -4.38
N TRP A 89 -0.28 11.41 -4.37
CA TRP A 89 -0.12 10.01 -4.76
C TRP A 89 -0.70 9.82 -6.13
N GLU A 90 0.01 9.07 -6.97
CA GLU A 90 -0.44 8.66 -8.28
C GLU A 90 -0.19 7.17 -8.48
N ILE A 91 -1.20 6.47 -8.99
CA ILE A 91 -1.10 5.08 -9.41
C ILE A 91 -1.43 5.06 -10.90
N ARG A 92 -0.51 4.56 -11.72
CA ARG A 92 -0.69 4.46 -13.17
C ARG A 92 -0.40 3.02 -13.67
N PRO A 93 -1.29 2.43 -14.47
CA PRO A 93 -1.00 1.17 -15.16
C PRO A 93 0.14 1.35 -16.16
N VAL A 94 1.13 0.46 -16.14
CA VAL A 94 2.29 0.49 -17.05
C VAL A 94 2.73 -0.91 -17.44
N LEU A 95 3.52 -1.00 -18.50
CA LEU A 95 4.23 -2.22 -18.89
C LEU A 95 5.66 -2.14 -18.37
N PHE A 96 6.04 -3.08 -17.53
CA PHE A 96 7.40 -3.19 -17.00
C PHE A 96 8.25 -4.06 -17.92
N LEU A 97 9.53 -3.69 -18.04
CA LEU A 97 10.53 -4.61 -18.56
C LEU A 97 10.69 -5.75 -17.54
N PRO A 98 10.82 -7.01 -18.01
CA PRO A 98 11.08 -8.13 -17.13
C PRO A 98 12.46 -7.93 -16.51
N THR A 99 12.49 -7.62 -15.22
CA THR A 99 13.72 -7.55 -14.45
C THR A 99 14.09 -8.97 -14.05
N ALA A 100 15.29 -9.44 -14.43
CA ALA A 100 15.82 -10.70 -13.93
C ALA A 100 15.76 -10.68 -12.40
N GLY A 101 15.01 -11.61 -11.81
CA GLY A 101 14.53 -11.56 -10.44
C GLY A 101 15.62 -11.24 -9.42
N ARG A 102 15.35 -10.26 -8.57
CA ARG A 102 15.72 -10.36 -7.16
C ARG A 102 14.42 -10.77 -6.47
N CYS A 103 14.43 -11.99 -5.93
CA CYS A 103 13.32 -12.76 -5.35
C CYS A 103 11.96 -12.06 -5.33
N THR A 104 11.03 -12.62 -6.10
CA THR A 104 9.68 -12.12 -6.24
C THR A 104 8.96 -12.05 -4.89
N GLU A 105 8.12 -11.03 -4.69
CA GLU A 105 7.22 -10.90 -3.52
C GLU A 105 6.46 -12.20 -3.20
N ALA A 106 6.27 -13.07 -4.18
CA ALA A 106 5.67 -14.40 -4.05
C ALA A 106 6.51 -15.37 -3.21
N GLU A 107 7.84 -15.36 -3.31
CA GLU A 107 8.73 -16.15 -2.47
C GLU A 107 8.70 -15.64 -1.03
N SER A 108 8.80 -14.33 -0.83
CA SER A 108 8.66 -13.73 0.51
C SER A 108 7.26 -13.88 1.11
N ALA A 109 6.20 -13.95 0.31
CA ALA A 109 4.85 -14.24 0.78
C ALA A 109 4.68 -15.73 1.14
N ALA A 110 5.30 -16.64 0.39
CA ALA A 110 5.33 -18.07 0.71
C ALA A 110 6.14 -18.33 1.99
N GLU A 111 7.25 -17.62 2.17
CA GLU A 111 8.12 -17.68 3.35
C GLU A 111 7.42 -17.10 4.59
N LEU A 112 6.74 -15.94 4.46
CA LEU A 112 5.93 -15.38 5.54
C LEU A 112 4.76 -16.30 5.90
N ALA A 113 4.09 -16.90 4.91
CA ALA A 113 3.01 -17.86 5.15
C ALA A 113 3.51 -19.15 5.82
N ALA A 114 4.74 -19.58 5.53
CA ALA A 114 5.38 -20.71 6.21
C ALA A 114 5.69 -20.35 7.68
N ALA A 115 6.28 -19.18 7.93
CA ALA A 115 6.59 -18.71 9.28
C ALA A 115 5.33 -18.54 10.16
N VAL A 116 4.22 -18.04 9.59
CA VAL A 116 2.94 -17.92 10.31
C VAL A 116 2.40 -19.30 10.69
N ARG A 117 2.43 -20.28 9.78
CA ARG A 117 2.00 -21.66 10.07
C ARG A 117 2.85 -22.31 11.15
N GLU A 118 4.16 -22.09 11.13
CA GLU A 118 5.06 -22.63 12.15
C GLU A 118 4.75 -22.05 13.53
N ALA A 119 4.55 -20.73 13.63
CA ALA A 119 4.16 -20.07 14.86
C ALA A 119 2.81 -20.58 15.42
N GLU A 120 1.82 -20.84 14.55
CA GLU A 120 0.54 -21.43 14.94
C GLU A 120 0.70 -22.86 15.50
N VAL A 121 1.59 -23.68 14.91
CA VAL A 121 1.90 -25.03 15.39
C VAL A 121 2.60 -24.98 16.75
N THR A 122 3.59 -24.10 16.93
CA THR A 122 4.28 -23.91 18.21
C THR A 122 3.33 -23.42 19.30
N ALA A 123 2.43 -22.48 18.99
CA ALA A 123 1.42 -21.98 19.93
C ALA A 123 0.45 -23.09 20.36
N ARG A 124 0.05 -23.98 19.43
CA ARG A 124 -0.84 -25.10 19.74
C ARG A 124 -0.17 -26.16 20.62
N ALA A 125 1.11 -26.44 20.38
CA ALA A 125 1.91 -27.36 21.19
C ALA A 125 2.15 -26.83 22.62
N ALA A 126 2.41 -25.53 22.77
CA ALA A 126 2.52 -24.88 24.08
C ALA A 126 1.18 -24.92 24.85
N GLY A 127 0.06 -24.74 24.17
CA GLY A 127 -1.28 -24.88 24.75
C GLY A 127 -1.62 -26.32 25.20
N THR A 128 -1.05 -27.34 24.57
CA THR A 128 -1.26 -28.74 24.98
C THR A 128 -0.38 -29.14 26.16
N ALA A 129 0.86 -28.64 26.22
CA ALA A 129 1.76 -28.90 27.35
C ALA A 129 1.24 -28.32 28.68
N SER A 130 0.52 -27.19 28.63
CA SER A 130 -0.07 -26.58 29.83
C SER A 130 -1.30 -27.33 30.37
N ALA A 131 -1.93 -28.19 29.56
CA ALA A 131 -3.10 -28.98 29.97
C ALA A 131 -2.71 -30.30 30.66
N THR A 132 -1.52 -30.84 30.41
CA THR A 132 -1.06 -32.12 30.98
C THR A 132 -0.38 -31.97 32.35
N ALA A 133 -0.04 -30.74 32.76
CA ALA A 133 0.60 -30.46 34.06
C ALA A 133 -0.40 -30.21 35.21
N ALA A 134 -1.71 -30.36 34.96
CA ALA A 134 -2.78 -30.14 35.94
C ALA A 134 -3.60 -31.43 36.21
N GLY A 135 -2.93 -32.58 36.21
CA GLY A 135 -3.51 -33.89 36.59
C GLY A 135 -2.84 -34.44 37.84
#